data_AF-A0A9X2M838-F1
#
_entry.id   AF-A0A9X2M838-F1
#
_cell.length_a   1.000
_cell.length_b   1.000
_cell.length_c   1.000
_cell.angle_alpha   90.00
_cell.angle_beta   90.00
_cell.angle_gamma   90.00
#
_symmetry.space_group_name_H-M   'P 1'
#
loop_
_entity.id
_entity.type
_entity.pdbx_description
1 polymer ?
#
loop_
_entity_poly.entity_id
_entity_poly.type
_entity_poly.pdbx_seq_one_letter_code
_entity_poly.pdbx_strand_id
1 'polypeptide(L)' 'MDCNNCKHLNMTELEQTDKRKDHICLKYNKRVFHDGISIRHGIAIKHNSTLYPCWNCWNDNYLNYETR' A
#
# COMPACT_ATOMS: atom_id res chain seq x y z
N MET A 1 9.20 1.54 0.51
CA MET A 1 8.45 0.93 1.62
C MET A 1 7.11 0.49 1.08
N ASP A 2 6.73 -0.76 1.32
CA ASP A 2 5.52 -1.35 0.76
C ASP A 2 4.55 -1.78 1.87
N CYS A 3 3.38 -1.14 1.91
CA CYS A 3 2.33 -1.40 2.88
C CYS A 3 1.84 -2.85 2.86
N ASN A 4 2.09 -3.62 1.80
CA ASN A 4 1.84 -5.06 1.78
C ASN A 4 2.49 -5.82 2.96
N ASN A 5 3.57 -5.27 3.55
CA ASN A 5 4.23 -5.85 4.73
C ASN A 5 3.81 -5.20 6.06
N CYS A 6 2.80 -4.33 6.06
CA CYS A 6 2.35 -3.64 7.27
C CYS A 6 1.35 -4.51 8.06
N LYS A 7 1.65 -4.78 9.33
CA LYS A 7 0.76 -5.53 10.25
C LYS A 7 -0.59 -4.87 10.52
N HIS A 8 -0.72 -3.59 10.17
CA HIS A 8 -1.95 -2.82 10.33
C HIS A 8 -2.66 -2.58 9.00
N LEU A 9 -2.32 -3.32 7.94
CA LEU A 9 -3.07 -3.30 6.70
C LEU A 9 -4.27 -4.25 6.79
N ASN A 10 -5.43 -3.84 6.28
CA ASN A 10 -6.64 -4.67 6.28
C ASN A 10 -6.57 -5.86 5.30
N MET A 11 -5.91 -5.66 4.15
CA MET A 11 -5.70 -6.66 3.12
C MET A 11 -4.51 -6.23 2.27
N THR A 12 -3.61 -7.17 1.97
CA THR A 12 -2.53 -7.01 1.00
C THR A 12 -3.07 -7.02 -0.43
N GLU A 13 -2.26 -6.61 -1.40
CA GLU A 13 -2.57 -6.73 -2.82
C GLU A 13 -2.84 -8.19 -3.23
N LEU A 14 -2.12 -9.14 -2.63
CA LEU A 14 -2.31 -10.57 -2.92
C LEU A 14 -3.68 -11.07 -2.42
N GLU A 15 -4.15 -10.53 -1.30
CA GLU A 15 -5.44 -10.87 -0.69
C GLU A 15 -6.62 -10.12 -1.33
N GLN A 16 -6.36 -9.05 -2.07
CA GLN A 16 -7.39 -8.25 -2.73
C GLN A 16 -7.99 -9.01 -3.92
N THR A 17 -9.01 -9.80 -3.63
CA THR A 17 -9.81 -10.51 -4.65
C THR A 17 -10.82 -9.59 -5.35
N ASP A 18 -11.29 -8.55 -4.65
CA ASP A 18 -12.21 -7.54 -5.18
C ASP A 18 -11.52 -6.16 -5.25
N LYS A 19 -11.25 -5.70 -6.48
CA LYS A 19 -10.58 -4.43 -6.77
C LYS A 19 -11.39 -3.18 -6.41
N ARG A 20 -12.66 -3.34 -6.02
CA ARG A 20 -13.48 -2.23 -5.51
C ARG A 20 -13.24 -1.98 -4.02
N LYS A 21 -12.61 -2.93 -3.32
CA LYS A 21 -12.30 -2.78 -1.90
C LYS A 21 -11.01 -2.00 -1.73
N ASP A 22 -11.07 -0.97 -0.92
CA ASP A 22 -9.90 -0.16 -0.61
C ASP A 22 -8.98 -0.85 0.41
N HIS A 23 -7.68 -0.69 0.19
CA HIS A 23 -6.69 -0.96 1.20
C HIS A 23 -6.78 0.11 2.29
N ILE A 24 -6.92 -0.31 3.54
CA ILE A 24 -7.10 0.52 4.72
C ILE A 24 -6.01 0.19 5.72
N CYS A 25 -5.29 1.22 6.19
CA CYS A 25 -4.50 1.14 7.40
C CYS A 25 -5.45 1.14 8.61
N LEU A 26 -5.58 0.00 9.27
CA LEU A 26 -6.44 -0.23 10.43
C LEU A 26 -6.04 0.62 11.64
N LYS A 27 -4.75 0.95 11.80
CA LYS A 27 -4.25 1.76 12.94
C LYS A 27 -4.81 3.19 12.93
N TYR A 28 -4.85 3.83 11.76
CA TYR A 28 -5.33 5.21 11.61
C TYR A 28 -6.70 5.30 10.93
N ASN A 29 -7.27 4.15 10.55
CA ASN A 29 -8.46 4.02 9.75
C ASN A 29 -8.41 4.91 8.49
N LYS A 30 -7.29 4.83 7.75
CA LYS A 30 -7.02 5.64 6.55
C LYS A 30 -6.85 4.75 5.34
N ARG A 31 -7.40 5.17 4.20
CA ARG A 31 -7.13 4.56 2.91
C ARG A 31 -5.64 4.69 2.55
N VAL A 32 -5.05 3.60 2.09
CA VAL A 32 -3.73 3.57 1.45
C VAL A 32 -3.89 3.34 -0.04
N PHE A 33 -2.97 3.89 -0.81
CA PHE A 33 -3.06 3.96 -2.26
C PHE A 33 -1.88 3.24 -2.89
N HIS A 34 -2.07 2.75 -4.11
CA HIS A 34 -0.99 2.24 -4.94
C HIS A 34 -0.05 3.39 -5.31
N ASP A 35 1.24 3.12 -5.34
CA ASP A 35 2.20 4.02 -5.99
C ASP A 35 1.85 4.10 -7.50
N GLY A 36 2.01 5.29 -8.09
CA GLY A 36 1.50 5.62 -9.41
C GLY A 36 1.99 4.73 -10.55
N ILE A 37 1.43 4.97 -11.74
CA ILE A 37 1.65 4.22 -12.99
C ILE A 37 3.14 3.92 -13.20
N SER A 38 3.50 2.63 -13.25
CA SER A 38 4.82 2.20 -13.71
C SER A 38 4.90 2.35 -15.22
N ILE A 39 5.65 3.34 -15.71
CA ILE A 39 5.98 3.43 -17.14
C ILE A 39 7.25 2.59 -17.38
N ARG A 40 7.11 1.52 -18.16
CA ARG A 40 8.26 0.73 -18.65
C ARG A 40 8.29 0.85 -20.18
N HIS A 41 9.40 1.34 -20.73
CA HIS A 41 9.60 1.53 -22.18
C HIS A 41 8.51 2.39 -22.88
N GLY A 42 7.99 3.43 -22.22
CA GLY A 42 6.97 4.30 -22.80
C GLY A 42 5.55 3.73 -22.81
N ILE A 43 5.35 2.54 -22.23
CA ILE A 43 4.04 1.89 -22.07
C ILE A 43 3.63 2.00 -20.60
N ALA A 44 2.46 2.57 -20.35
CA ALA A 44 1.85 2.58 -19.02
C ALA A 44 1.47 1.13 -18.64
N ILE A 45 2.30 0.49 -17.80
CA ILE A 45 1.98 -0.84 -17.28
C ILE A 45 1.00 -0.67 -16.13
N LYS A 46 -0.14 -1.33 -16.30
CA LYS A 46 -1.33 -1.30 -15.44
C LYS A 46 -1.07 -2.15 -14.18
N HIS A 47 -1.41 -1.60 -13.01
CA HIS A 47 -1.22 -2.12 -11.65
C HIS A 47 0.23 -2.12 -11.13
N ASN A 48 0.56 -1.10 -10.33
CA ASN A 48 1.66 -1.19 -9.37
C ASN A 48 1.09 -1.85 -8.11
N SER A 49 1.55 -3.06 -7.78
CA SER A 49 1.12 -3.81 -6.60
C SER A 49 1.63 -3.21 -5.29
N THR A 50 2.56 -2.25 -5.37
CA THR A 50 3.17 -1.59 -4.21
C THR A 50 2.19 -0.61 -3.58
N LEU A 51 1.93 -0.77 -2.29
CA LEU A 51 1.08 0.13 -1.52
C LEU A 51 1.93 1.15 -0.78
N TYR A 52 1.60 2.43 -0.92
CA TYR A 52 2.32 3.49 -0.22
C TYR A 52 1.78 3.71 1.20
N PRO A 53 2.65 3.90 2.22
CA PRO A 53 2.24 4.28 3.56
C PRO A 53 1.30 5.49 3.57
N CYS A 54 0.31 5.47 4.48
CA CYS A 54 -0.47 6.68 4.75
C CYS A 54 0.41 7.75 5.44
N TRP A 55 -0.01 9.02 5.35
CA TRP A 55 0.67 10.16 5.97
C TRP A 55 1.01 9.96 7.46
N ASN A 56 0.11 9.34 8.21
CA ASN A 56 0.34 9.05 9.63
C ASN A 56 1.46 8.03 9.85
N CYS A 57 1.53 6.97 9.02
CA CYS A 57 2.67 6.03 9.06
C CYS A 57 3.99 6.72 8.72
N TRP A 58 3.96 7.71 7.82
CA TRP A 58 5.14 8.46 7.44
C TRP A 58 5.68 9.31 8.61
N ASN A 59 4.80 10.03 9.30
CA ASN A 59 5.17 10.84 10.47
C ASN A 59 5.67 9.99 11.64
N ASP A 60 5.17 8.76 11.78
CA ASP A 60 5.61 7.82 12.81
C ASP A 60 6.90 7.07 12.43
N ASN A 61 7.70 7.61 11.50
CA ASN A 61 8.95 7.02 10.99
C ASN A 61 8.82 5.55 10.57
N TYR A 62 7.64 5.15 10.08
CA TYR A 62 7.40 3.79 9.61
C TYR A 62 7.59 2.69 10.68
N LEU A 63 7.45 3.02 11.96
CA LEU A 63 7.52 2.06 13.10
C LEU A 63 6.55 0.86 13.00
N ASN A 64 5.61 0.91 12.06
CA ASN A 64 4.59 -0.11 11.83
C ASN A 64 4.99 -1.18 10.80
N TYR A 65 6.13 -1.02 10.13
CA TYR A 65 6.68 -1.99 9.17
C TYR A 65 7.64 -2.91 9.91
N GLU A 66 7.43 -4.23 9.83
CA GLU A 66 8.47 -5.16 10.28
C GLU A 66 9.65 -5.04 9.31
N THR A 67 10.81 -4.64 9.83
CA THR A 67 12.10 -4.89 9.18
C THR A 67 12.30 -6.40 9.13
N ARG A 68 11.95 -7.01 8.01
CA ARG A 68 12.39 -8.37 7.68
C ARG A 68 13.72 -8.33 6.95
#